data_AF-A0A643CJQ5-F1
#
_entry.id   AF-A0A643CJQ5-F1
#
_cell.length_a   1.000
_cell.length_b   1.000
_cell.length_c   1.000
_cell.angle_alpha   90.00
_cell.angle_beta   90.00
_cell.angle_gamma   90.00
#
_symmetry.space_group_name_H-M   'P 1'
#
loop_
_entity.id
_entity.type
_entity.pdbx_description
1 polymer ?
#
loop_
_entity_poly.entity_id
_entity_poly.type
_entity_poly.pdbx_seq_one_letter_code
_entity_poly.pdbx_strand_id
1 'polypeptide(L)'
;MKEIMTSSSPNLNSAALRKVIQWCTHHEDDPSPEDDENKEKQRDDIPVWEEGFLKVSQGTLFELTLAANYLNIKGLLDITCKTVANMIKGENS
;
A
#
# COMPACT_ATOMS: atom_id res chain seq x y z
N MET A 1 -3.50 -15.44 -6.55
CA MET A 1 -2.28 -14.87 -7.18
C MET A 1 -2.06 -15.29 -8.64
N LYS A 2 -2.33 -16.54 -9.05
CA LYS A 2 -2.09 -17.00 -10.45
C LYS A 2 -3.04 -16.40 -11.51
N GLU A 3 -4.23 -15.95 -11.13
CA GLU A 3 -5.23 -15.43 -12.09
C GLU A 3 -5.21 -13.91 -12.30
N ILE A 4 -4.49 -13.17 -11.46
CA ILE A 4 -4.43 -11.70 -11.56
C ILE A 4 -3.33 -11.25 -12.55
N MET A 5 -2.47 -12.18 -12.96
CA MET A 5 -1.36 -11.93 -13.89
C MET A 5 -1.75 -12.10 -15.37
N THR A 6 -2.95 -12.62 -15.65
CA THR A 6 -3.40 -12.97 -17.01
C THR A 6 -4.34 -11.94 -17.65
N SER A 7 -4.92 -11.00 -16.90
CA SER A 7 -5.67 -9.89 -17.49
C SER A 7 -4.72 -8.75 -17.78
N SER A 8 -4.38 -8.58 -19.06
CA SER A 8 -3.62 -7.45 -19.59
C SER A 8 -4.38 -6.14 -19.33
N SER A 9 -4.28 -5.60 -18.11
CA SER A 9 -4.64 -4.23 -17.78
C SER A 9 -3.50 -3.35 -18.28
N PRO A 10 -3.65 -2.63 -19.40
CA PRO A 10 -2.54 -1.97 -20.08
C PRO A 10 -1.94 -0.78 -19.29
N ASN A 11 -2.46 -0.50 -18.10
CA ASN A 11 -2.17 0.73 -17.35
C ASN A 11 -1.67 0.50 -15.93
N LEU A 12 -1.57 -0.75 -15.44
CA LEU A 12 -0.83 -0.99 -14.20
C LEU A 12 0.65 -1.04 -14.54
N ASN A 13 1.30 0.10 -14.34
CA ASN A 13 2.74 0.23 -14.50
C ASN A 13 3.44 -0.91 -13.76
N SER A 14 4.32 -1.62 -14.47
CA SER A 14 5.06 -2.75 -13.92
C SER A 14 5.82 -2.41 -12.63
N ALA A 15 6.11 -1.12 -12.38
CA ALA A 15 6.67 -0.62 -11.14
C ALA A 15 5.71 -0.73 -9.93
N ALA A 16 4.43 -0.39 -10.09
CA ALA A 16 3.43 -0.49 -9.02
C ALA A 16 3.19 -1.94 -8.61
N LEU A 17 3.05 -2.84 -9.59
CA LEU A 17 2.90 -4.28 -9.32
C LEU A 17 4.12 -4.88 -8.61
N ARG A 18 5.34 -4.49 -8.99
CA ARG A 18 6.55 -4.92 -8.28
C ARG A 18 6.55 -4.46 -6.82
N LYS A 19 6.08 -3.24 -6.55
CA LYS A 19 5.94 -2.74 -5.18
C LYS A 19 4.87 -3.46 -4.39
N VAL A 20 3.73 -3.80 -5.00
CA VAL A 20 2.72 -4.65 -4.35
C VAL A 20 3.32 -5.99 -3.95
N ILE A 21 4.09 -6.63 -4.82
CA ILE A 21 4.74 -7.90 -4.50
C ILE A 21 5.71 -7.71 -3.33
N GLN A 22 6.55 -6.67 -3.37
CA GLN A 22 7.47 -6.34 -2.29
C GLN A 22 6.75 -6.11 -0.96
N TRP A 23 5.59 -5.45 -0.97
CA TRP A 23 4.74 -5.28 0.21
C TRP A 23 4.32 -6.62 0.80
N CYS A 24 3.73 -7.47 -0.05
CA CYS A 24 3.22 -8.77 0.37
C CYS A 24 4.32 -9.68 0.92
N THR A 25 5.53 -9.62 0.35
CA THR A 25 6.69 -10.37 0.88
C THR A 25 7.16 -9.83 2.22
N HIS A 26 7.14 -8.51 2.43
CA HIS A 26 7.55 -7.95 3.73
C HIS A 26 6.56 -8.31 4.86
N HIS A 27 5.27 -8.37 4.54
CA HIS A 27 4.18 -8.64 5.48
C HIS A 27 3.65 -10.08 5.40
N GLU A 28 4.44 -11.04 4.92
CA GLU A 28 3.95 -12.42 4.76
C GLU A 28 3.69 -13.12 6.11
N ASP A 29 4.49 -12.77 7.12
CA ASP A 29 4.42 -13.31 8.49
C ASP A 29 3.53 -12.47 9.41
N ASP A 30 2.98 -11.36 8.92
CA ASP A 30 2.12 -10.49 9.70
C ASP A 30 0.75 -11.17 9.95
N PRO A 31 0.18 -11.03 11.16
CA PRO A 31 -1.14 -11.57 11.44
C PRO A 31 -2.15 -10.95 10.47
N SER A 32 -3.07 -11.78 9.97
CA SER A 32 -4.10 -11.33 9.03
C SER A 32 -4.85 -10.14 9.64
N PRO A 33 -5.17 -9.09 8.87
CA PRO A 33 -5.95 -7.96 9.36
C PRO A 33 -7.35 -8.35 9.87
N GLU A 34 -7.83 -9.56 9.56
CA GLU A 34 -9.09 -10.12 10.09
C GLU A 34 -8.99 -10.58 11.55
N ASP A 35 -7.78 -10.89 12.04
CA ASP A 35 -7.56 -11.37 13.41
C ASP A 35 -7.38 -10.23 14.43
N ASP A 36 -7.26 -8.98 13.98
CA ASP A 36 -6.93 -7.83 14.84
C ASP A 36 -7.89 -6.66 14.63
N GLU A 37 -9.13 -6.80 15.13
CA GLU A 37 -10.15 -5.73 15.21
C GLU A 37 -9.69 -4.50 16.02
N ASN A 38 -8.53 -4.57 16.69
CA ASN A 38 -8.05 -3.54 17.61
C ASN A 38 -6.94 -2.64 17.01
N LYS A 39 -6.31 -3.02 15.90
CA LYS A 39 -5.29 -2.19 15.21
C LYS A 39 -5.86 -1.00 14.43
N GLU A 40 -7.18 -0.90 14.26
CA GLU A 40 -7.81 0.26 13.61
C GLU A 40 -7.72 1.54 14.46
N LYS A 41 -7.36 1.42 15.74
CA LYS A 41 -7.14 2.56 16.62
C LYS A 41 -5.64 2.78 16.84
N GLN A 42 -5.18 3.90 16.29
CA GLN A 42 -3.96 4.60 16.72
C GLN A 42 -2.65 3.95 16.29
N ARG A 43 -2.17 4.39 15.13
CA ARG A 43 -1.18 5.46 15.08
C ARG A 43 -1.32 6.15 13.71
N ASP A 44 -1.46 7.48 13.71
CA ASP A 44 -1.20 8.33 12.53
C ASP A 44 0.24 8.16 12.04
N ASP A 45 1.10 7.58 12.89
CA ASP A 45 2.47 7.19 12.61
C ASP A 45 2.52 6.07 11.56
N ILE A 46 3.24 6.35 10.48
CA ILE A 46 3.58 5.41 9.43
C ILE A 46 4.88 4.71 9.88
N PRO A 47 4.96 3.38 9.98
CA PRO A 47 6.20 2.72 10.39
C PRO A 47 7.36 3.08 9.46
N VAL A 48 8.58 3.12 9.99
CA VAL A 48 9.79 3.58 9.27
C VAL A 48 10.02 2.84 7.95
N TRP A 49 9.76 1.53 7.90
CA TRP A 49 9.88 0.77 6.65
C TRP A 49 8.86 1.25 5.63
N GLU A 50 7.63 1.53 6.05
CA GLU A 50 6.55 2.06 5.21
C GLU A 50 6.85 3.46 4.70
N GLU A 51 7.42 4.33 5.52
CA GLU A 51 7.86 5.65 5.08
C GLU A 51 8.89 5.55 3.94
N GLY A 52 9.88 4.66 4.09
CA GLY A 52 10.86 4.39 3.04
C GLY A 52 10.25 3.73 1.81
N PHE A 53 9.32 2.80 2.00
CA PHE A 53 8.64 2.10 0.92
C PHE A 53 7.74 3.04 0.10
N LEU A 54 7.05 3.99 0.74
CA LEU A 54 6.16 4.96 0.12
C LEU A 54 6.86 6.24 -0.34
N LYS A 55 8.18 6.34 -0.17
CA LYS A 55 9.01 7.40 -0.76
C LYS A 55 9.15 7.23 -2.27
N VAL A 56 8.05 7.46 -2.97
CA VAL A 56 7.91 7.34 -4.42
C VAL A 56 7.31 8.62 -5.01
N SER A 57 7.26 8.72 -6.34
CA SER A 57 6.55 9.82 -6.98
C SER A 57 5.04 9.73 -6.69
N GLN A 58 4.35 10.88 -6.64
CA GLN A 58 2.90 10.92 -6.39
C GLN A 58 2.12 10.03 -7.37
N GLY A 59 2.51 10.01 -8.66
CA GLY A 59 1.89 9.12 -9.66
C GLY A 59 2.03 7.64 -9.29
N THR A 60 3.20 7.23 -8.82
CA THR A 60 3.42 5.84 -8.35
C THR A 60 2.62 5.54 -7.09
N LEU A 61 2.50 6.50 -6.17
CA LEU A 61 1.69 6.36 -4.96
C LEU A 61 0.21 6.14 -5.31
N PHE A 62 -0.36 6.93 -6.22
CA PHE A 62 -1.74 6.76 -6.68
C PHE A 62 -1.96 5.43 -7.40
N GLU A 63 -1.04 5.04 -8.28
CA GLU A 63 -1.09 3.71 -8.93
C GLU A 63 -1.05 2.58 -7.88
N LEU A 64 -0.26 2.74 -6.83
CA LEU A 64 -0.15 1.77 -5.74
C LEU A 64 -1.43 1.72 -4.89
N THR A 65 -2.06 2.86 -4.59
CA THR A 65 -3.37 2.93 -3.93
C THR A 65 -4.45 2.22 -4.76
N LEU A 66 -4.49 2.48 -6.07
CA LEU A 66 -5.44 1.82 -6.97
C LEU A 66 -5.20 0.31 -7.05
N ALA A 67 -3.94 -0.11 -7.14
CA ALA A 67 -3.58 -1.53 -7.15
C ALA A 67 -3.96 -2.22 -5.83
N ALA A 68 -3.69 -1.58 -4.69
CA ALA A 68 -4.06 -2.11 -3.38
C ALA A 68 -5.57 -2.29 -3.23
N ASN A 69 -6.35 -1.30 -3.68
CA ASN A 69 -7.80 -1.37 -3.69
C ASN A 69 -8.32 -2.47 -4.63
N TYR A 70 -7.77 -2.57 -5.85
CA TYR A 70 -8.17 -3.60 -6.82
C TYR A 70 -7.86 -5.03 -6.34
N LEU A 71 -6.73 -5.21 -5.65
CA LEU A 71 -6.27 -6.49 -5.12
C LEU A 71 -6.80 -6.79 -3.71
N ASN A 72 -7.59 -5.89 -3.13
CA ASN A 72 -8.16 -5.98 -1.79
C ASN A 72 -7.10 -6.19 -0.68
N ILE A 73 -5.98 -5.46 -0.75
CA ILE A 73 -4.89 -5.52 0.24
C ILE A 73 -5.09 -4.38 1.25
N LYS A 74 -5.87 -4.62 2.31
CA LYS A 74 -6.28 -3.60 3.31
C LYS A 74 -5.09 -2.84 3.89
N GLY A 75 -4.05 -3.54 4.36
CA GLY A 75 -2.87 -2.89 4.97
C GLY A 75 -2.16 -1.91 4.04
N LEU A 76 -1.97 -2.29 2.76
CA LEU A 76 -1.35 -1.43 1.74
C LEU A 76 -2.27 -0.24 1.37
N LEU A 77 -3.58 -0.46 1.34
CA LEU A 77 -4.53 0.62 1.10
C LEU A 77 -4.51 1.64 2.26
N ASP A 78 -4.51 1.18 3.51
CA ASP A 78 -4.50 2.03 4.70
C ASP A 78 -3.28 2.95 4.74
N ILE A 79 -2.08 2.40 4.60
CA ILE A 79 -0.82 3.17 4.65
C ILE A 79 -0.63 4.12 3.45
N THR A 80 -1.11 3.75 2.25
CA THR A 80 -1.10 4.68 1.12
C THR A 80 -2.09 5.84 1.33
N CYS A 81 -3.29 5.57 1.85
CA CYS A 81 -4.27 6.60 2.22
C CYS A 81 -3.74 7.53 3.31
N LYS A 82 -3.09 7.00 4.35
CA LYS A 82 -2.42 7.79 5.40
C LYS A 82 -1.36 8.72 4.82
N THR A 83 -0.54 8.22 3.90
CA THR A 83 0.50 9.03 3.24
C THR A 83 -0.10 10.19 2.46
N VAL A 84 -1.15 9.93 1.69
CA VAL A 84 -1.89 10.98 0.96
C VAL A 84 -2.49 12.00 1.93
N ALA A 85 -3.06 11.55 3.06
CA ALA A 85 -3.59 12.44 4.09
C ALA A 85 -2.49 13.32 4.70
N ASN A 86 -1.31 12.77 5.01
CA ASN A 86 -0.17 13.52 5.56
C ASN A 86 0.39 14.53 4.56
N MET A 87 0.39 14.20 3.25
CA MET A 87 0.73 15.15 2.19
C MET A 87 -0.24 16.34 2.13
N ILE A 88 -1.53 16.11 2.36
CA ILE A 88 -2.55 17.18 2.39
C ILE A 88 -2.42 18.03 3.65
N LYS A 89 -2.09 17.42 4.80
CA LYS A 89 -1.87 18.14 6.07
C LYS A 89 -0.57 18.96 6.09
N GLY A 90 0.40 18.65 5.22
CA GLY A 90 1.68 19.33 5.14
C GLY A 90 2.76 18.79 6.11
N GLU A 91 2.54 17.60 6.68
CA GLU A 91 3.44 17.00 7.69
C GLU A 91 4.68 16.29 7.09
N ASN A 92 4.75 16.17 5.75
CA ASN A 92 5.85 15.54 5.01
C ASN A 92 6.63 16.54 4.12
N SER A 93 7.14 17.64 4.69
CA SER A 93 8.15 18.51 4.04
C SER A 93 9.55 18.26 4.56
#